data_AF-A0A2K4Y995-F1
#
_entry.id   AF-A0A2K4Y995-F1
#
_cell.length_a   1.000
_cell.length_b   1.000
_cell.length_c   1.000
_cell.angle_alpha   90.00
_cell.angle_beta   90.00
_cell.angle_gamma   90.00
#
_symmetry.space_group_name_H-M   'P 1'
#
loop_
_entity.id
_entity.type
_entity.pdbx_description
1 polymer ?
#
loop_
_entity_poly.entity_id
_entity_poly.type
_entity_poly.pdbx_seq_one_letter_code
_entity_poly.pdbx_strand_id
1 'polypeptide(L)'
;MSFVITDPDAMATAADALQGIGAELEATNASVAVPTTGVLAPGTDSVSVRTAAFLDAQAAQYQALSAQAELFHTQFVQTLITAKNAYAETEMANAAATQPASQQKIALIMGGTGNPTPDLNYMTSIEQTYLAQNYSGYTLVSLQTPEQFWPVTGIGDTTFGRSVYSGFATLNSAILAQTTQGNQVVVVGYSQSATIASLEMRYLQALPTALRPDSNLLNFVLLADPNNPMGGVLTHWIPGFGTFNWPTPLTTSYATSIFTLQYDAVADFPAHPLWLPSDINALFGFLNLHATVPYLPAAQVANAIQSQIGNLSFYFMPTTQLPLLDPLRMFVPILGNPLADLLQPFLKPIVDLGYAPGFLPALNPLSVAGYVSQGATAGISNPLISALPPLASNAVASGF
;
A
#
# COMPACT_ATOMS: atom_id res chain seq x y z
N MET A 1 5.78 42.37 7.74
CA MET A 1 6.01 40.91 7.81
C MET A 1 7.41 40.69 8.34
N SER A 2 7.59 39.84 9.35
CA SER A 2 8.93 39.44 9.80
C SER A 2 9.43 38.33 8.89
N PHE A 3 10.55 38.55 8.23
CA PHE A 3 11.22 37.49 7.46
C PHE A 3 12.01 36.62 8.42
N VAL A 4 11.87 35.30 8.28
CA VAL A 4 12.76 34.33 8.91
C VAL A 4 13.80 33.97 7.85
N ILE A 5 15.07 34.19 8.17
CA ILE A 5 16.20 33.81 7.32
C ILE A 5 16.81 32.57 7.94
N THR A 6 16.96 31.51 7.17
CA THR A 6 17.61 30.26 7.59
C THR A 6 18.78 29.93 6.67
N ASP A 7 19.79 29.27 7.22
CA ASP A 7 20.95 28.77 6.48
C ASP A 7 21.01 27.24 6.62
N PRO A 8 20.42 26.49 5.67
CA PRO A 8 20.39 25.03 5.70
C PRO A 8 21.78 24.38 5.68
N ASP A 9 22.78 25.03 5.08
CA ASP A 9 24.15 24.51 5.01
C ASP A 9 24.86 24.65 6.36
N ALA A 10 24.64 25.77 7.06
CA ALA A 10 25.09 25.93 8.44
C ALA A 10 24.41 24.93 9.39
N MET A 11 23.12 24.64 9.19
CA MET A 11 22.40 23.63 9.97
C MET A 11 22.92 22.20 9.72
N ALA A 12 23.26 21.87 8.46
CA ALA A 12 23.87 20.59 8.12
C ALA A 12 25.24 20.43 8.78
N THR A 13 26.07 21.47 8.69
CA THR A 13 27.39 21.51 9.35
C THR A 13 27.25 21.31 10.87
N ALA A 14 26.26 21.95 11.50
CA ALA A 14 25.97 21.78 12.92
C ALA A 14 25.51 20.36 13.26
N ALA A 15 24.64 19.74 12.44
CA ALA A 15 24.18 18.37 12.64
C ALA A 15 25.33 17.36 12.54
N ASP A 16 26.25 17.53 11.58
CA ASP A 16 27.42 16.66 11.42
C ASP A 16 28.39 16.81 12.60
N ALA A 17 28.64 18.03 13.06
CA ALA A 17 29.46 18.28 14.24
C ALA A 17 28.84 17.65 15.50
N LEU A 18 27.52 17.76 15.68
CA LEU A 18 26.81 17.14 16.80
C LEU A 18 26.83 15.61 16.72
N GLN A 19 26.71 15.01 15.53
CA GLN A 19 26.90 13.56 15.37
C GLN A 19 28.31 13.15 15.81
N GLY A 20 29.35 13.89 15.41
CA GLY A 20 30.73 13.65 15.83
C GLY A 20 30.89 13.71 17.35
N ILE A 21 30.34 14.73 18.01
CA ILE A 21 30.35 14.87 19.47
C ILE A 21 29.64 13.69 20.15
N GLY A 22 28.48 13.28 19.61
CA GLY A 22 27.73 12.13 20.12
C GLY A 22 28.54 10.84 20.07
N ALA A 23 29.18 10.56 18.93
CA ALA A 23 30.02 9.38 18.75
C ALA A 23 31.26 9.38 19.66
N GLU A 24 31.89 10.55 19.87
CA GLU A 24 33.03 10.68 20.78
C GLU A 24 32.61 10.45 22.24
N LEU A 25 31.44 10.97 22.64
CA LEU A 25 30.87 10.75 23.96
C LEU A 25 30.50 9.28 24.18
N GLU A 26 29.86 8.62 23.21
CA GLU A 26 29.53 7.20 23.26
C GLU A 26 30.81 6.36 23.43
N ALA A 27 31.83 6.59 22.59
CA ALA A 27 33.11 5.90 22.65
C ALA A 27 33.82 6.13 23.99
N THR A 28 33.81 7.36 24.50
CA THR A 28 34.39 7.71 25.79
C THR A 28 33.67 6.99 26.92
N ASN A 29 32.34 7.07 26.98
CA ASN A 29 31.52 6.44 28.01
C ASN A 29 31.67 4.92 28.00
N ALA A 30 31.75 4.29 26.82
CA ALA A 30 32.03 2.87 26.67
C ALA A 30 33.43 2.49 27.18
N SER A 31 34.45 3.31 26.88
CA SER A 31 35.84 3.04 27.29
C SER A 31 36.04 3.13 28.81
N VAL A 32 35.28 3.99 29.49
CA VAL A 32 35.39 4.20 30.94
C VAL A 32 34.38 3.38 31.74
N ALA A 33 33.39 2.74 31.11
CA ALA A 33 32.36 1.95 31.78
C ALA A 33 32.99 0.86 32.67
N VAL A 34 33.75 -0.06 32.08
CA VAL A 34 34.38 -1.17 32.81
C VAL A 34 35.34 -0.73 33.92
N PRO A 35 36.27 0.23 33.72
CA PRO A 35 37.17 0.63 34.81
C PRO A 35 36.49 1.46 35.92
N THR A 36 35.32 2.05 35.66
CA THR A 36 34.55 2.80 36.67
C THR A 36 33.49 1.95 37.38
N THR A 37 33.10 0.82 36.79
CA THR A 37 32.20 -0.17 37.39
C THR A 37 32.99 -1.42 37.80
N GLY A 38 33.02 -1.75 39.08
CA GLY A 38 33.81 -2.87 39.61
C GLY A 38 35.08 -2.41 40.31
N VAL A 39 35.04 -1.23 40.92
CA VAL A 39 36.12 -0.70 41.75
C VAL A 39 36.30 -1.64 42.94
N LEU A 40 37.48 -2.25 43.04
CA LEU A 40 37.80 -3.13 44.16
C LEU A 40 38.11 -2.30 45.42
N ALA A 41 37.68 -2.81 46.58
CA ALA A 41 38.03 -2.21 47.86
C ALA A 41 39.57 -2.24 48.06
N PRO A 42 40.20 -1.10 48.39
CA PRO A 42 41.65 -1.05 48.63
C PRO A 42 42.09 -1.81 49.89
N GLY A 43 41.14 -2.19 50.75
CA GLY A 43 41.34 -2.98 51.96
C GLY A 43 40.09 -3.76 52.35
N THR A 44 40.23 -4.73 53.26
CA THR A 44 39.12 -5.58 53.74
C THR A 44 38.29 -4.92 54.85
N ASP A 45 38.65 -3.72 55.28
CA ASP A 45 37.91 -3.00 56.30
C ASP A 45 36.56 -2.49 55.76
N SER A 46 35.62 -2.30 56.68
CA SER A 46 34.25 -1.91 56.34
C SER A 46 34.13 -0.55 55.64
N VAL A 47 35.09 0.36 55.83
CA VAL A 47 35.08 1.69 55.20
C VAL A 47 35.51 1.56 53.75
N SER A 48 36.59 0.82 53.47
CA SER A 48 37.06 0.54 52.11
C SER A 48 36.01 -0.18 51.26
N VAL A 49 35.38 -1.22 51.81
CA VAL A 49 34.33 -1.98 51.11
C VAL A 49 33.11 -1.10 50.80
N ARG A 50 32.65 -0.29 51.77
CA ARG A 50 31.50 0.59 51.57
C ARG A 50 31.80 1.72 50.58
N THR A 51 33.02 2.24 50.59
CA THR A 51 33.45 3.29 49.66
C THR A 51 33.50 2.76 48.22
N ALA A 52 34.06 1.58 48.00
CA ALA A 52 34.04 0.91 46.70
C ALA A 52 32.62 0.67 46.18
N ALA A 53 31.73 0.12 47.03
CA ALA A 53 30.32 -0.10 46.66
C ALA A 53 29.56 1.21 46.34
N PHE A 54 29.88 2.32 47.03
CA PHE A 54 29.32 3.63 46.72
C PHE A 54 29.76 4.14 45.35
N LEU A 55 31.05 4.02 45.03
CA LEU A 55 31.60 4.43 43.74
C LEU A 55 31.00 3.61 42.59
N ASP A 56 30.85 2.30 42.77
CA ASP A 56 30.20 1.42 41.79
C ASP A 56 28.74 1.81 41.55
N ALA A 57 27.98 2.10 42.62
CA ALA A 57 26.60 2.53 42.51
C ALA A 57 26.48 3.88 41.78
N GLN A 58 27.40 4.82 42.05
CA GLN A 58 27.45 6.11 41.37
C GLN A 58 27.78 5.95 39.88
N ALA A 59 28.74 5.08 39.54
CA ALA A 59 29.11 4.78 38.16
C ALA A 59 27.95 4.14 37.38
N ALA A 60 27.23 3.19 37.99
CA ALA A 60 26.04 2.58 37.39
C ALA A 60 24.93 3.60 37.10
N GLN A 61 24.68 4.54 38.02
CA GLN A 61 23.74 5.64 37.80
C GLN A 61 24.17 6.58 36.67
N TYR A 62 25.47 6.90 36.62
CA TYR A 62 26.03 7.71 35.53
C TYR A 62 25.84 7.02 34.17
N GLN A 63 26.11 5.72 34.06
CA GLN A 63 25.93 4.97 32.81
C GLN A 63 24.46 4.95 32.37
N ALA A 64 23.52 4.77 33.31
CA ALA A 64 22.09 4.82 33.00
C ALA A 64 21.62 6.22 32.54
N LEU A 65 22.16 7.29 33.12
CA LEU A 65 21.89 8.67 32.69
C LEU A 65 22.52 8.97 31.32
N SER A 66 23.74 8.49 31.10
CA SER A 66 24.45 8.64 29.83
C SER A 66 23.68 8.02 28.67
N ALA A 67 23.12 6.82 28.87
CA ALA A 67 22.30 6.16 27.85
C ALA A 67 21.02 6.96 27.52
N GLN A 68 20.40 7.62 28.51
CA GLN A 68 19.25 8.49 28.26
C GLN A 68 19.65 9.76 27.52
N ALA A 69 20.81 10.34 27.86
CA ALA A 69 21.36 11.52 27.19
C ALA A 69 21.71 11.21 25.73
N GLU A 70 22.21 10.01 25.44
CA GLU A 70 22.49 9.54 24.08
C GLU A 70 21.20 9.46 23.25
N LEU A 71 20.15 8.84 23.77
CA LEU A 71 18.84 8.79 23.09
C LEU A 71 18.28 10.20 22.80
N PHE A 72 18.38 11.11 23.77
CA PHE A 72 17.98 12.50 23.58
C PHE A 72 18.83 13.19 22.50
N HIS A 73 20.15 13.01 22.54
CA HIS A 73 21.07 13.59 21.57
C HIS A 73 20.78 13.10 20.14
N THR A 74 20.56 11.79 19.96
CA THR A 74 20.16 11.21 18.68
C THR A 74 18.85 11.83 18.18
N GLN A 75 17.84 11.95 19.04
CA GLN A 75 16.56 12.58 18.68
C GLN A 75 16.72 14.06 18.32
N PHE A 76 17.55 14.80 19.06
CA PHE A 76 17.83 16.21 18.81
C PHE A 76 18.51 16.42 17.45
N VAL A 77 19.56 15.65 17.16
CA VAL A 77 20.27 15.68 15.87
C VAL A 77 19.34 15.31 14.73
N GLN A 78 18.53 14.25 14.89
CA GLN A 78 17.57 13.84 13.87
C GLN A 78 16.53 14.93 13.58
N THR A 79 16.05 15.61 14.63
CA THR A 79 15.13 16.74 14.50
C THR A 79 15.76 17.90 13.74
N LEU A 80 17.04 18.19 14.01
CA LEU A 80 17.79 19.25 13.32
C LEU A 80 17.97 18.93 11.82
N ILE A 81 18.27 17.68 11.48
CA ILE A 81 18.37 17.21 10.08
C ILE A 81 17.02 17.34 9.37
N THR A 82 15.93 16.91 10.01
CA THR A 82 14.57 17.05 9.47
C THR A 82 14.22 18.52 9.23
N ALA A 83 14.51 19.39 10.19
CA ALA A 83 14.27 20.83 10.04
C ALA A 83 15.08 21.43 8.87
N LYS A 84 16.35 21.04 8.73
CA LYS A 84 17.22 21.46 7.63
C LYS A 84 16.64 21.06 6.26
N ASN A 85 16.13 19.85 6.14
CA ASN A 85 15.51 19.40 4.89
C ASN A 85 14.23 20.18 4.58
N ALA A 86 13.38 20.45 5.58
CA ALA A 86 12.16 21.24 5.40
C ALA A 86 12.44 22.67 4.93
N TYR A 87 13.48 23.32 5.46
CA TYR A 87 13.90 24.65 4.99
C TYR A 87 14.46 24.60 3.56
N ALA A 88 15.29 23.61 3.22
CA ALA A 88 15.80 23.44 1.86
C ALA A 88 14.68 23.19 0.83
N GLU A 89 13.68 22.38 1.16
CA GLU A 89 12.49 22.16 0.33
C GLU A 89 11.68 23.46 0.15
N THR A 90 11.56 24.27 1.20
CA THR A 90 10.88 25.57 1.14
C THR A 90 11.60 26.55 0.20
N GLU A 91 12.94 26.62 0.27
CA GLU A 91 13.73 27.46 -0.64
C GLU A 91 13.64 26.99 -2.09
N MET A 92 13.66 25.66 -2.33
CA MET A 92 13.42 25.10 -3.66
C MET A 92 12.02 25.44 -4.18
N ALA A 93 10.98 25.37 -3.33
CA ALA A 93 9.61 25.74 -3.69
C ALA A 93 9.50 27.23 -4.06
N ASN A 94 10.16 28.11 -3.31
CA ASN A 94 10.20 29.55 -3.59
C ASN A 94 10.96 29.86 -4.90
N ALA A 95 12.08 29.17 -5.15
CA ALA A 95 12.85 29.29 -6.39
C ALA A 95 12.07 28.77 -7.61
N ALA A 96 11.33 27.66 -7.45
CA ALA A 96 10.39 27.13 -8.44
C ALA A 96 9.29 28.14 -8.79
N ALA A 97 8.72 28.82 -7.80
CA ALA A 97 7.65 29.79 -7.97
C ALA A 97 8.06 31.09 -8.71
N THR A 98 9.37 31.31 -8.93
CA THR A 98 9.91 32.49 -9.62
C THR A 98 10.33 32.24 -11.07
N GLN A 99 10.19 31.00 -11.58
CA GLN A 99 10.43 30.68 -12.99
C GLN A 99 9.17 30.91 -13.84
N PRO A 100 9.28 31.52 -15.04
CA PRO A 100 8.14 31.63 -15.96
C PRO A 100 7.81 30.26 -16.55
N ALA A 101 6.77 29.60 -16.06
CA ALA A 101 6.41 28.24 -16.45
C ALA A 101 5.57 28.19 -17.74
N SER A 102 5.96 27.31 -18.66
CA SER A 102 4.98 26.54 -19.43
C SER A 102 4.42 25.48 -18.49
N GLN A 103 3.13 25.51 -18.19
CA GLN A 103 2.48 24.55 -17.29
C GLN A 103 2.64 23.12 -17.82
N GLN A 104 3.47 22.31 -17.17
CA GLN A 104 3.69 20.91 -17.54
C GLN A 104 2.61 20.01 -16.93
N LYS A 105 2.39 18.85 -17.54
CA LYS A 105 1.49 17.79 -17.06
C LYS A 105 2.32 16.56 -16.73
N ILE A 106 2.30 16.12 -15.47
CA ILE A 106 3.20 15.09 -14.93
C ILE A 106 2.39 13.97 -14.29
N ALA A 107 2.65 12.73 -14.69
CA ALA A 107 2.11 11.54 -14.05
C ALA A 107 3.19 10.91 -13.18
N LEU A 108 3.07 11.05 -11.85
CA LEU A 108 3.94 10.39 -10.89
C LEU A 108 3.42 8.96 -10.68
N ILE A 109 4.12 7.96 -11.20
CA ILE A 109 3.69 6.56 -11.17
C ILE A 109 4.57 5.79 -10.17
N MET A 110 3.93 5.17 -9.18
CA MET A 110 4.56 4.28 -8.21
C MET A 110 4.22 2.81 -8.50
N GLY A 111 5.08 1.90 -8.06
CA GLY A 111 4.88 0.46 -8.17
C GLY A 111 4.10 -0.10 -6.98
N GLY A 112 3.73 -1.38 -7.04
CA GLY A 112 3.24 -2.11 -5.87
C GLY A 112 4.39 -2.81 -5.15
N THR A 113 4.08 -3.57 -4.10
CA THR A 113 5.06 -4.35 -3.34
C THR A 113 5.97 -5.17 -4.25
N GLY A 114 7.29 -5.04 -4.07
CA GLY A 114 8.32 -5.68 -4.89
C GLY A 114 8.69 -4.92 -6.17
N ASN A 115 8.08 -3.76 -6.44
CA ASN A 115 8.37 -2.91 -7.60
C ASN A 115 8.78 -1.48 -7.18
N PRO A 116 9.99 -1.28 -6.62
CA PRO A 116 10.43 0.03 -6.14
C PRO A 116 10.74 1.03 -7.27
N THR A 117 10.97 0.54 -8.48
CA THR A 117 11.32 1.36 -9.65
C THR A 117 10.48 0.92 -10.84
N PRO A 118 9.27 1.48 -11.01
CA PRO A 118 8.39 1.19 -12.14
C PRO A 118 9.13 1.30 -13.48
N ASP A 119 9.13 0.22 -14.26
CA ASP A 119 9.73 0.21 -15.58
C ASP A 119 8.83 0.84 -16.66
N LEU A 120 9.37 1.02 -17.86
CA LEU A 120 8.64 1.63 -18.97
C LEU A 120 7.42 0.79 -19.41
N ASN A 121 7.49 -0.53 -19.33
CA ASN A 121 6.40 -1.42 -19.74
C ASN A 121 5.20 -1.25 -18.79
N TYR A 122 5.47 -1.29 -17.49
CA TYR A 122 4.49 -1.03 -16.44
C TYR A 122 3.84 0.35 -16.59
N MET A 123 4.65 1.41 -16.76
CA MET A 123 4.13 2.77 -16.91
C MET A 123 3.30 2.95 -18.19
N THR A 124 3.74 2.38 -19.32
CA THR A 124 3.02 2.45 -20.60
C THR A 124 1.69 1.71 -20.51
N SER A 125 1.65 0.55 -19.84
CA SER A 125 0.42 -0.20 -19.62
C SER A 125 -0.58 0.60 -18.79
N ILE A 126 -0.12 1.24 -17.71
CA ILE A 126 -0.95 2.13 -16.89
C ILE A 126 -1.46 3.32 -17.70
N GLU A 127 -0.59 3.94 -18.49
CA GLU A 127 -0.96 5.07 -19.33
C GLU A 127 -2.10 4.69 -20.29
N GLN A 128 -1.91 3.62 -21.06
CA GLN A 128 -2.88 3.16 -22.06
C GLN A 128 -4.22 2.76 -21.44
N THR A 129 -4.19 2.18 -20.24
CA THR A 129 -5.36 1.55 -19.63
C THR A 129 -6.14 2.51 -18.75
N TYR A 130 -5.46 3.34 -17.96
CA TYR A 130 -6.09 4.15 -16.90
C TYR A 130 -5.96 5.66 -17.13
N LEU A 131 -4.95 6.12 -17.87
CA LEU A 131 -4.67 7.55 -18.02
C LEU A 131 -5.11 8.11 -19.38
N ALA A 132 -5.10 7.31 -20.45
CA ALA A 132 -5.28 7.77 -21.83
C ALA A 132 -6.56 8.59 -22.05
N GLN A 133 -7.64 8.28 -21.32
CA GLN A 133 -8.91 8.96 -21.45
C GLN A 133 -8.93 10.34 -20.77
N ASN A 134 -8.37 10.46 -19.57
CA ASN A 134 -8.57 11.63 -18.69
C ASN A 134 -7.28 12.46 -18.47
N TYR A 135 -6.12 11.88 -18.74
CA TYR A 135 -4.80 12.45 -18.49
C TYR A 135 -3.91 12.34 -19.75
N SER A 136 -4.50 12.55 -20.93
CA SER A 136 -3.74 12.55 -22.18
C SER A 136 -2.70 13.68 -22.22
N GLY A 137 -1.50 13.33 -22.72
CA GLY A 137 -0.38 14.27 -22.82
C GLY A 137 0.36 14.54 -21.51
N TYR A 138 0.13 13.74 -20.46
CA TYR A 138 0.94 13.76 -19.25
C TYR A 138 2.29 13.05 -19.50
N THR A 139 3.38 13.65 -19.03
CA THR A 139 4.70 13.03 -19.05
C THR A 139 4.81 12.02 -17.91
N LEU A 140 5.12 10.77 -18.23
CA LEU A 140 5.24 9.70 -17.24
C LEU A 140 6.55 9.81 -16.48
N VAL A 141 6.48 9.80 -15.15
CA VAL A 141 7.62 9.82 -14.25
C VAL A 141 7.55 8.61 -13.34
N SER A 142 8.56 7.75 -13.43
CA SER A 142 8.76 6.63 -12.51
C SER A 142 9.19 7.19 -11.16
N LEU A 143 8.28 7.19 -10.17
CA LEU A 143 8.57 7.67 -8.83
C LEU A 143 9.09 6.50 -7.99
N GLN A 144 10.37 6.57 -7.64
CA GLN A 144 11.01 5.54 -6.84
C GLN A 144 10.52 5.58 -5.39
N THR A 145 10.02 4.45 -4.92
CA THR A 145 9.50 4.26 -3.56
C THR A 145 10.00 2.92 -3.02
N PRO A 146 10.05 2.69 -1.70
CA PRO A 146 10.70 1.47 -1.19
C PRO A 146 9.98 0.18 -1.60
N GLU A 147 8.64 0.16 -1.59
CA GLU A 147 7.81 -0.98 -1.98
C GLU A 147 8.19 -2.33 -1.33
N GLN A 148 8.67 -2.29 -0.09
CA GLN A 148 9.11 -3.45 0.68
C GLN A 148 8.02 -3.96 1.62
N PHE A 149 8.03 -5.28 1.86
CA PHE A 149 7.18 -5.90 2.86
C PHE A 149 7.81 -7.21 3.35
N TRP A 150 8.66 -7.15 4.39
CA TRP A 150 9.16 -8.37 5.02
C TRP A 150 8.03 -9.13 5.76
N PRO A 151 7.93 -10.47 5.61
CA PRO A 151 8.82 -11.38 4.87
C PRO A 151 8.41 -11.70 3.42
N VAL A 152 7.42 -11.00 2.87
CA VAL A 152 6.88 -11.23 1.52
C VAL A 152 7.89 -10.91 0.41
N THR A 153 8.65 -9.83 0.54
CA THR A 153 9.62 -9.40 -0.49
C THR A 153 10.96 -10.13 -0.37
N GLY A 154 11.83 -9.70 0.54
CA GLY A 154 13.19 -10.24 0.68
C GLY A 154 13.63 -10.28 2.14
N ILE A 155 14.52 -11.23 2.47
CA ILE A 155 15.13 -11.31 3.80
C ILE A 155 15.94 -10.03 4.05
N GLY A 156 15.66 -9.34 5.16
CA GLY A 156 16.33 -8.09 5.52
C GLY A 156 15.61 -6.82 5.04
N ASP A 157 14.53 -6.97 4.25
CA ASP A 157 13.68 -5.84 3.87
C ASP A 157 12.93 -5.26 5.06
N THR A 158 12.46 -4.02 4.90
CA THR A 158 11.70 -3.33 5.94
C THR A 158 10.26 -3.87 6.06
N THR A 159 9.60 -3.54 7.17
CA THR A 159 8.18 -3.83 7.37
C THR A 159 7.30 -2.99 6.44
N PHE A 160 6.10 -3.47 6.08
CA PHE A 160 5.11 -2.72 5.29
C PHE A 160 4.95 -1.27 5.77
N GLY A 161 4.75 -1.05 7.06
CA GLY A 161 4.51 0.29 7.59
C GLY A 161 5.70 1.25 7.41
N ARG A 162 6.92 0.78 7.64
CA ARG A 162 8.13 1.58 7.37
C ARG A 162 8.30 1.89 5.89
N SER A 163 7.98 0.93 5.02
CA SER A 163 8.00 1.13 3.56
C SER A 163 7.02 2.23 3.15
N VAL A 164 5.77 2.13 3.61
CA VAL A 164 4.72 3.12 3.33
C VAL A 164 5.08 4.51 3.85
N TYR A 165 5.58 4.64 5.08
CA TYR A 165 5.94 5.97 5.62
C TYR A 165 7.12 6.61 4.87
N SER A 166 8.10 5.82 4.45
CA SER A 166 9.20 6.31 3.63
C SER A 166 8.72 6.71 2.22
N GLY A 167 7.88 5.88 1.60
CA GLY A 167 7.25 6.21 0.32
C GLY A 167 6.35 7.44 0.36
N PHE A 168 5.64 7.66 1.47
CA PHE A 168 4.86 8.88 1.72
C PHE A 168 5.73 10.14 1.72
N ALA A 169 6.88 10.12 2.40
CA ALA A 169 7.80 11.25 2.39
C ALA A 169 8.28 11.56 0.95
N THR A 170 8.66 10.52 0.20
CA THR A 170 9.08 10.68 -1.20
C THR A 170 7.96 11.23 -2.09
N LEU A 171 6.74 10.71 -1.94
CA LEU A 171 5.59 11.18 -2.70
C LEU A 171 5.26 12.63 -2.39
N ASN A 172 5.24 13.01 -1.11
CA ASN A 172 4.93 14.37 -0.68
C ASN A 172 5.92 15.38 -1.29
N SER A 173 7.22 15.12 -1.17
CA SER A 173 8.25 15.99 -1.76
C SER A 173 8.11 16.09 -3.29
N ALA A 174 7.76 15.00 -3.98
CA ALA A 174 7.55 15.00 -5.43
C ALA A 174 6.32 15.81 -5.86
N ILE A 175 5.20 15.68 -5.14
CA ILE A 175 3.98 16.47 -5.39
C ILE A 175 4.28 17.96 -5.21
N LEU A 176 4.91 18.33 -4.09
CA LEU A 176 5.21 19.73 -3.79
C LEU A 176 6.15 20.33 -4.83
N ALA A 177 7.22 19.62 -5.20
CA ALA A 177 8.19 20.10 -6.20
C ALA A 177 7.54 20.44 -7.55
N GLN A 178 6.48 19.72 -7.94
CA GLN A 178 5.77 19.96 -9.20
C GLN A 178 4.67 21.01 -9.06
N THR A 179 3.85 20.92 -8.02
CA THR A 179 2.68 21.80 -7.85
C THR A 179 3.07 23.23 -7.50
N THR A 180 4.20 23.46 -6.82
CA THR A 180 4.73 24.82 -6.57
C THR A 180 5.23 25.52 -7.84
N GLN A 181 5.60 24.75 -8.88
CA GLN A 181 5.90 25.24 -10.22
C GLN A 181 4.63 25.49 -11.05
N GLY A 182 3.45 25.21 -10.50
CA GLY A 182 2.18 25.31 -11.20
C GLY A 182 1.89 24.13 -12.16
N ASN A 183 2.69 23.07 -12.13
CA ASN A 183 2.48 21.89 -12.97
C ASN A 183 1.23 21.11 -12.52
N GLN A 184 0.52 20.53 -13.49
CA GLN A 184 -0.57 19.60 -13.21
C GLN A 184 0.01 18.21 -12.94
N VAL A 185 -0.41 17.60 -11.84
CA VAL A 185 0.11 16.33 -11.35
C VAL A 185 -1.04 15.34 -11.22
N VAL A 186 -0.83 14.14 -11.77
CA VAL A 186 -1.63 12.97 -11.41
C VAL A 186 -0.72 11.96 -10.71
N VAL A 187 -1.11 11.55 -9.50
CA VAL A 187 -0.42 10.51 -8.74
C VAL A 187 -1.09 9.18 -9.06
N VAL A 188 -0.30 8.19 -9.48
CA VAL A 188 -0.77 6.82 -9.69
C VAL A 188 -0.15 5.91 -8.65
N GLY A 189 -1.00 5.32 -7.80
CA GLY A 189 -0.62 4.30 -6.83
C GLY A 189 -1.26 2.96 -7.16
N TYR A 190 -0.54 1.88 -6.94
CA TYR A 190 -1.01 0.51 -7.11
C TYR A 190 -0.69 -0.33 -5.87
N SER A 191 -1.67 -1.06 -5.33
CA SER A 191 -1.47 -1.95 -4.18
C SER A 191 -0.84 -1.17 -3.00
N GLN A 192 0.36 -1.52 -2.52
CA GLN A 192 1.04 -0.79 -1.45
C GLN A 192 1.18 0.72 -1.73
N SER A 193 1.51 1.17 -2.94
CA SER A 193 1.61 2.61 -3.22
C SER A 193 0.27 3.32 -3.35
N ALA A 194 -0.83 2.58 -3.52
CA ALA A 194 -2.17 3.14 -3.33
C ALA A 194 -2.43 3.45 -1.84
N THR A 195 -1.90 2.65 -0.90
CA THR A 195 -1.87 3.01 0.53
C THR A 195 -1.01 4.25 0.79
N ILE A 196 0.15 4.39 0.13
CA ILE A 196 1.00 5.59 0.21
C ILE A 196 0.22 6.83 -0.24
N ALA A 197 -0.43 6.76 -1.41
CA ALA A 197 -1.24 7.86 -1.93
C ALA A 197 -2.45 8.17 -1.02
N SER A 198 -3.08 7.16 -0.44
CA SER A 198 -4.19 7.35 0.49
C SER A 198 -3.75 8.00 1.81
N LEU A 199 -2.53 7.69 2.28
CA LEU A 199 -1.90 8.36 3.42
C LEU A 199 -1.60 9.84 3.09
N GLU A 200 -1.10 10.12 1.88
CA GLU A 200 -0.88 11.48 1.38
C GLU A 200 -2.20 12.27 1.36
N MET A 201 -3.27 11.70 0.82
CA MET A 201 -4.59 12.34 0.81
C MET A 201 -5.08 12.68 2.23
N ARG A 202 -4.86 11.80 3.22
CA ARG A 202 -5.18 12.06 4.63
C ARG A 202 -4.36 13.20 5.21
N TYR A 203 -3.06 13.20 4.93
CA TYR A 203 -2.15 14.26 5.36
C TYR A 203 -2.60 15.61 4.80
N LEU A 204 -2.84 15.70 3.49
CA LEU A 204 -3.29 16.92 2.83
C LEU A 204 -4.63 17.43 3.38
N GLN A 205 -5.57 16.54 3.70
CA GLN A 205 -6.83 16.92 4.35
C GLN A 205 -6.66 17.48 5.76
N ALA A 206 -5.63 17.05 6.49
CA ALA A 206 -5.35 17.53 7.83
C ALA A 206 -4.66 18.91 7.84
N LEU A 207 -4.02 19.29 6.73
CA LEU A 207 -3.38 20.60 6.61
C LEU A 207 -4.40 21.75 6.53
N PRO A 208 -4.07 22.96 7.01
CA PRO A 208 -4.82 24.17 6.68
C PRO A 208 -4.90 24.36 5.16
N THR A 209 -6.05 24.82 4.64
CA THR A 209 -6.30 24.97 3.19
C THR A 209 -5.21 25.76 2.46
N ALA A 210 -4.60 26.77 3.11
CA ALA A 210 -3.54 27.60 2.53
C ALA A 210 -2.22 26.86 2.30
N LEU A 211 -1.99 25.71 2.94
CA LEU A 211 -0.78 24.90 2.80
C LEU A 211 -0.95 23.71 1.85
N ARG A 212 -2.16 23.54 1.28
CA ARG A 212 -2.48 22.44 0.40
C ARG A 212 -2.11 22.81 -1.05
N PRO A 213 -1.62 21.87 -1.86
CA PRO A 213 -1.61 22.03 -3.31
C PRO A 213 -3.01 22.42 -3.82
N ASP A 214 -3.08 23.32 -4.80
CA ASP A 214 -4.33 23.69 -5.46
C ASP A 214 -5.01 22.44 -6.01
N SER A 215 -6.31 22.28 -5.76
CA SER A 215 -7.09 21.13 -6.22
C SER A 215 -7.17 21.00 -7.74
N ASN A 216 -6.87 22.06 -8.50
CA ASN A 216 -6.77 22.02 -9.96
C ASN A 216 -5.42 21.48 -10.46
N LEU A 217 -4.43 21.38 -9.59
CA LEU A 217 -3.07 20.94 -9.92
C LEU A 217 -2.79 19.51 -9.50
N LEU A 218 -3.63 18.87 -8.69
CA LEU A 218 -3.35 17.54 -8.14
C LEU A 218 -4.56 16.62 -8.23
N ASN A 219 -4.37 15.45 -8.84
CA ASN A 219 -5.36 14.37 -8.91
C ASN A 219 -4.72 13.03 -8.54
N PHE A 220 -5.55 12.05 -8.20
CA PHE A 220 -5.12 10.70 -7.81
C PHE A 220 -5.79 9.62 -8.67
N VAL A 221 -5.03 8.57 -8.98
CA VAL A 221 -5.50 7.34 -9.61
C VAL A 221 -4.99 6.18 -8.77
N LEU A 222 -5.90 5.45 -8.12
CA LEU A 222 -5.58 4.37 -7.21
C LEU A 222 -6.03 3.04 -7.85
N LEU A 223 -5.08 2.15 -8.05
CA LEU A 223 -5.28 0.83 -8.64
C LEU A 223 -5.17 -0.21 -7.54
N ALA A 224 -6.17 -1.10 -7.42
CA ALA A 224 -6.17 -2.15 -6.40
C ALA A 224 -5.86 -1.59 -4.99
N ASP A 225 -6.56 -0.51 -4.61
CA ASP A 225 -6.32 0.21 -3.36
C ASP A 225 -6.63 -0.65 -2.13
N PRO A 226 -5.64 -1.01 -1.29
CA PRO A 226 -5.89 -1.76 -0.06
C PRO A 226 -6.76 -0.99 0.93
N ASN A 227 -6.75 0.34 0.87
CA ASN A 227 -7.54 1.23 1.72
C ASN A 227 -8.87 1.64 1.06
N ASN A 228 -9.26 1.01 -0.06
CA ASN A 228 -10.49 1.32 -0.78
C ASN A 228 -11.69 1.37 0.18
N PRO A 229 -12.41 2.50 0.30
CA PRO A 229 -13.52 2.64 1.24
C PRO A 229 -14.70 1.71 0.92
N MET A 230 -14.75 1.15 -0.30
CA MET A 230 -15.82 0.26 -0.75
C MET A 230 -15.51 -1.24 -0.59
N GLY A 231 -14.36 -1.60 0.00
CA GLY A 231 -14.03 -3.01 0.21
C GLY A 231 -12.56 -3.35 0.39
N GLY A 232 -11.66 -2.38 0.59
CA GLY A 232 -10.22 -2.66 0.72
C GLY A 232 -9.89 -3.47 1.98
N VAL A 233 -8.91 -4.38 1.87
CA VAL A 233 -8.48 -5.25 2.97
C VAL A 233 -7.98 -4.46 4.19
N LEU A 234 -7.33 -3.31 3.95
CA LEU A 234 -6.85 -2.39 4.99
C LEU A 234 -7.93 -1.40 5.46
N THR A 235 -9.20 -1.61 5.13
CA THR A 235 -10.31 -1.04 5.92
C THR A 235 -10.59 -1.87 7.18
N HIS A 236 -10.03 -3.08 7.25
CA HIS A 236 -10.10 -3.99 8.38
C HIS A 236 -8.77 -4.03 9.13
N TRP A 237 -8.81 -4.50 10.39
CA TRP A 237 -7.58 -4.76 11.12
C TRP A 237 -6.98 -6.09 10.67
N ILE A 238 -5.78 -6.03 10.08
CA ILE A 238 -5.04 -7.20 9.60
C ILE A 238 -3.67 -7.25 10.29
N PRO A 239 -3.32 -8.37 10.96
CA PRO A 239 -1.99 -8.54 11.54
C PRO A 239 -0.87 -8.30 10.52
N GLY A 240 0.19 -7.58 10.91
CA GLY A 240 1.35 -7.31 10.06
C GLY A 240 1.27 -6.02 9.23
N PHE A 241 0.10 -5.40 9.13
CA PHE A 241 -0.12 -4.13 8.39
C PHE A 241 -0.20 -2.90 9.30
N GLY A 242 0.32 -2.97 10.53
CA GLY A 242 0.41 -1.82 11.43
C GLY A 242 -0.94 -1.13 11.72
N THR A 243 -0.95 0.21 11.75
CA THR A 243 -2.14 1.04 12.01
C THR A 243 -2.82 1.51 10.72
N PHE A 244 -2.62 0.79 9.60
CA PHE A 244 -3.15 1.16 8.29
C PHE A 244 -4.63 0.76 8.09
N ASN A 245 -5.32 0.39 9.17
CA ASN A 245 -6.72 -0.05 9.18
C ASN A 245 -7.71 1.14 9.08
N TRP A 246 -7.71 1.84 7.95
CA TRP A 246 -8.56 3.00 7.71
C TRP A 246 -8.91 3.14 6.22
N PRO A 247 -10.03 3.78 5.89
CA PRO A 247 -10.41 4.00 4.50
C PRO A 247 -9.71 5.21 3.87
N THR A 248 -9.47 5.13 2.56
CA THR A 248 -9.11 6.26 1.71
C THR A 248 -10.17 7.36 1.85
N PRO A 249 -9.79 8.63 2.06
CA PRO A 249 -10.76 9.64 2.46
C PRO A 249 -11.79 9.99 1.40
N LEU A 250 -13.07 9.79 1.71
CA LEU A 250 -14.21 10.16 0.85
C LEU A 250 -14.38 11.69 0.70
N THR A 251 -13.75 12.49 1.56
CA THR A 251 -13.94 13.94 1.65
C THR A 251 -12.79 14.73 1.02
N THR A 252 -11.98 14.11 0.15
CA THR A 252 -10.81 14.78 -0.43
C THR A 252 -11.23 15.92 -1.37
N SER A 253 -10.45 17.00 -1.39
CA SER A 253 -10.62 18.10 -2.34
C SER A 253 -10.07 17.78 -3.73
N TYR A 254 -9.29 16.70 -3.87
CA TYR A 254 -8.63 16.30 -5.11
C TYR A 254 -9.48 15.27 -5.86
N ALA A 255 -9.58 15.40 -7.20
CA ALA A 255 -10.26 14.38 -7.99
C ALA A 255 -9.49 13.07 -7.90
N THR A 256 -10.20 11.98 -7.60
CA THR A 256 -9.58 10.67 -7.35
C THR A 256 -10.35 9.59 -8.11
N SER A 257 -9.65 8.79 -8.90
CA SER A 257 -10.21 7.61 -9.55
C SER A 257 -9.73 6.34 -8.86
N ILE A 258 -10.64 5.49 -8.39
CA ILE A 258 -10.30 4.22 -7.74
C ILE A 258 -10.76 3.06 -8.63
N PHE A 259 -9.82 2.25 -9.08
CA PHE A 259 -10.06 1.10 -9.95
C PHE A 259 -9.94 -0.20 -9.15
N THR A 260 -11.02 -0.97 -9.13
CA THR A 260 -11.14 -2.20 -8.35
C THR A 260 -11.53 -3.35 -9.26
N LEU A 261 -10.73 -4.41 -9.28
CA LEU A 261 -11.06 -5.64 -9.97
C LEU A 261 -11.88 -6.53 -9.02
N GLN A 262 -13.02 -7.03 -9.49
CA GLN A 262 -13.88 -7.92 -8.70
C GLN A 262 -13.07 -9.12 -8.20
N TYR A 263 -13.25 -9.46 -6.92
CA TYR A 263 -12.55 -10.54 -6.21
C TYR A 263 -11.04 -10.36 -6.01
N ASP A 264 -10.50 -9.18 -6.30
CA ASP A 264 -9.16 -8.83 -5.85
C ASP A 264 -9.14 -8.76 -4.32
N ALA A 265 -8.50 -9.72 -3.67
CA ALA A 265 -8.43 -9.79 -2.21
C ALA A 265 -7.81 -8.57 -1.52
N VAL A 266 -7.15 -7.68 -2.25
CA VAL A 266 -6.58 -6.46 -1.68
C VAL A 266 -7.59 -5.32 -1.71
N ALA A 267 -8.27 -5.12 -2.83
CA ALA A 267 -9.11 -3.94 -3.08
C ALA A 267 -10.63 -4.19 -3.03
N ASP A 268 -11.02 -5.47 -3.13
CA ASP A 268 -12.35 -6.04 -3.03
C ASP A 268 -12.27 -7.25 -2.07
N PHE A 269 -12.00 -6.94 -0.80
CA PHE A 269 -11.93 -7.92 0.28
C PHE A 269 -13.33 -8.22 0.82
N PRO A 270 -13.67 -9.50 1.11
CA PRO A 270 -14.97 -9.86 1.64
C PRO A 270 -15.36 -9.07 2.89
N ALA A 271 -16.58 -8.54 2.92
CA ALA A 271 -17.14 -7.82 4.07
C ALA A 271 -17.44 -8.75 5.26
N HIS A 272 -17.50 -10.07 5.01
CA HIS A 272 -17.81 -11.09 6.01
C HIS A 272 -16.72 -12.16 6.09
N PRO A 273 -15.64 -11.95 6.86
CA PRO A 273 -14.50 -12.89 6.97
C PRO A 273 -14.82 -14.25 7.63
N LEU A 274 -16.07 -14.50 8.00
CA LEU A 274 -16.56 -15.81 8.47
C LEU A 274 -17.32 -16.55 7.37
N TRP A 275 -17.55 -15.91 6.23
CA TRP A 275 -18.20 -16.49 5.07
C TRP A 275 -17.13 -17.10 4.15
N LEU A 276 -16.71 -18.30 4.54
CA LEU A 276 -15.59 -19.03 3.94
C LEU A 276 -15.60 -19.10 2.41
N PRO A 277 -16.73 -19.26 1.70
CA PRO A 277 -16.71 -19.28 0.23
C PRO A 277 -16.09 -18.03 -0.39
N SER A 278 -16.36 -16.84 0.17
CA SER A 278 -15.79 -15.58 -0.32
C SER A 278 -14.33 -15.44 0.08
N ASP A 279 -13.94 -15.87 1.28
CA ASP A 279 -12.55 -15.79 1.72
C ASP A 279 -11.65 -16.70 0.88
N ILE A 280 -12.11 -17.92 0.57
CA ILE A 280 -11.40 -18.84 -0.31
C ILE A 280 -11.36 -18.30 -1.74
N ASN A 281 -12.47 -17.73 -2.23
CA ASN A 281 -12.50 -17.09 -3.54
C ASN A 281 -11.51 -15.92 -3.63
N ALA A 282 -11.49 -15.05 -2.63
CA ALA A 282 -10.54 -13.94 -2.53
C ALA A 282 -9.10 -14.46 -2.50
N LEU A 283 -8.80 -15.52 -1.74
CA LEU A 283 -7.46 -16.12 -1.73
C LEU A 283 -7.00 -16.55 -3.14
N PHE A 284 -7.87 -17.20 -3.92
CA PHE A 284 -7.54 -17.53 -5.32
C PHE A 284 -7.47 -16.28 -6.21
N GLY A 285 -8.31 -15.27 -5.95
CA GLY A 285 -8.23 -13.96 -6.59
C GLY A 285 -6.90 -13.26 -6.35
N PHE A 286 -6.33 -13.34 -5.15
CA PHE A 286 -5.01 -12.79 -4.85
C PHE A 286 -3.91 -13.42 -5.73
N LEU A 287 -3.96 -14.74 -5.93
CA LEU A 287 -2.95 -15.48 -6.70
C LEU A 287 -3.00 -15.16 -8.20
N ASN A 288 -4.19 -14.89 -8.74
CA ASN A 288 -4.42 -14.81 -10.19
C ASN A 288 -4.84 -13.43 -10.72
N LEU A 289 -5.45 -12.59 -9.89
CA LEU A 289 -6.07 -11.33 -10.32
C LEU A 289 -5.30 -10.10 -9.87
N HIS A 290 -4.87 -10.01 -8.61
CA HIS A 290 -4.30 -8.78 -8.05
C HIS A 290 -3.12 -8.24 -8.88
N ALA A 291 -2.15 -9.11 -9.19
CA ALA A 291 -0.97 -8.77 -10.00
C ALA A 291 -1.28 -8.34 -11.45
N THR A 292 -2.47 -8.64 -11.96
CA THR A 292 -2.86 -8.32 -13.34
C THR A 292 -3.41 -6.91 -13.49
N VAL A 293 -3.81 -6.25 -12.40
CA VAL A 293 -4.49 -4.95 -12.43
C VAL A 293 -3.72 -3.90 -13.23
N PRO A 294 -2.39 -3.71 -13.09
CA PRO A 294 -1.64 -2.76 -13.91
C PRO A 294 -1.61 -3.07 -15.42
N TYR A 295 -1.98 -4.30 -15.80
CA TYR A 295 -1.87 -4.86 -17.16
C TYR A 295 -3.20 -5.26 -17.78
N LEU A 296 -4.33 -4.86 -17.18
CA LEU A 296 -5.65 -5.12 -17.74
C LEU A 296 -5.81 -4.44 -19.11
N PRO A 297 -6.57 -5.03 -20.03
CA PRO A 297 -6.87 -4.37 -21.30
C PRO A 297 -7.78 -3.16 -21.06
N ALA A 298 -7.53 -2.05 -21.76
CA ALA A 298 -8.35 -0.84 -21.70
C ALA A 298 -9.84 -1.11 -21.95
N ALA A 299 -10.17 -2.11 -22.78
CA ALA A 299 -11.56 -2.52 -23.03
C ALA A 299 -12.28 -3.05 -21.78
N GLN A 300 -11.57 -3.70 -20.85
CA GLN A 300 -12.16 -4.16 -19.60
C GLN A 300 -12.47 -2.97 -18.67
N VAL A 301 -11.55 -2.01 -18.59
CA VAL A 301 -11.74 -0.78 -17.81
C VAL A 301 -12.87 0.08 -18.38
N ALA A 302 -12.99 0.14 -19.71
CA ALA A 302 -14.06 0.89 -20.38
C ALA A 302 -15.47 0.36 -20.04
N ASN A 303 -15.59 -0.92 -19.68
CA ASN A 303 -16.84 -1.56 -19.27
C ASN A 303 -17.02 -1.60 -17.74
N ALA A 304 -16.18 -0.89 -16.98
CA ALA A 304 -16.31 -0.83 -15.53
C ALA A 304 -17.66 -0.23 -15.11
N ILE A 305 -18.23 -0.77 -14.04
CA ILE A 305 -19.39 -0.20 -13.37
C ILE A 305 -18.91 1.03 -12.59
N GLN A 306 -19.45 2.18 -12.95
CA GLN A 306 -19.02 3.47 -12.39
C GLN A 306 -19.97 3.93 -11.29
N SER A 307 -19.39 4.46 -10.21
CA SER A 307 -20.13 5.21 -9.19
C SER A 307 -19.28 6.38 -8.70
N GLN A 308 -19.91 7.40 -8.10
CA GLN A 308 -19.21 8.60 -7.66
C GLN A 308 -19.67 9.02 -6.27
N ILE A 309 -18.71 9.35 -5.40
CA ILE A 309 -18.95 9.91 -4.06
C ILE A 309 -18.04 11.14 -3.91
N GLY A 310 -18.65 12.33 -3.93
CA GLY A 310 -17.90 13.59 -3.91
C GLY A 310 -16.93 13.67 -5.10
N ASN A 311 -15.64 13.84 -4.80
CA ASN A 311 -14.56 13.91 -5.78
C ASN A 311 -13.97 12.54 -6.15
N LEU A 312 -14.49 11.44 -5.59
CA LEU A 312 -14.02 10.09 -5.89
C LEU A 312 -14.92 9.44 -6.92
N SER A 313 -14.33 8.98 -8.02
CA SER A 313 -14.94 8.13 -9.03
C SER A 313 -14.46 6.69 -8.84
N PHE A 314 -15.37 5.77 -8.62
CA PHE A 314 -15.09 4.34 -8.47
C PHE A 314 -15.38 3.61 -9.77
N TYR A 315 -14.44 2.79 -10.20
CA TYR A 315 -14.51 1.95 -11.39
C TYR A 315 -14.38 0.50 -10.96
N PHE A 316 -15.51 -0.19 -10.85
CA PHE A 316 -15.55 -1.60 -10.49
C PHE A 316 -15.56 -2.47 -11.75
N MET A 317 -14.53 -3.29 -11.92
CA MET A 317 -14.33 -4.13 -13.10
C MET A 317 -14.78 -5.57 -12.79
N PRO A 318 -15.92 -6.04 -13.33
CA PRO A 318 -16.38 -7.40 -13.07
C PRO A 318 -15.45 -8.45 -13.69
N THR A 319 -15.31 -9.59 -13.04
CA THR A 319 -14.60 -10.76 -13.56
C THR A 319 -15.56 -11.71 -14.27
N THR A 320 -15.12 -12.33 -15.36
CA THR A 320 -15.92 -13.32 -16.10
C THR A 320 -15.88 -14.70 -15.46
N GLN A 321 -14.79 -15.03 -14.77
CA GLN A 321 -14.58 -16.31 -14.11
C GLN A 321 -14.56 -16.13 -12.60
N LEU A 322 -15.13 -17.10 -11.88
CA LEU A 322 -15.08 -17.19 -10.43
C LEU A 322 -13.73 -17.79 -9.99
N PRO A 323 -12.86 -17.04 -9.28
CA PRO A 323 -11.53 -17.52 -8.88
C PRO A 323 -11.54 -18.80 -8.04
N LEU A 324 -12.60 -19.03 -7.25
CA LEU A 324 -12.82 -20.27 -6.50
C LEU A 324 -12.71 -21.54 -7.39
N LEU A 325 -12.97 -21.40 -8.69
CA LEU A 325 -12.95 -22.50 -9.65
C LEU A 325 -11.67 -22.55 -10.50
N ASP A 326 -10.72 -21.64 -10.30
CA ASP A 326 -9.46 -21.64 -11.05
C ASP A 326 -8.62 -22.89 -10.83
N PRO A 327 -8.51 -23.48 -9.62
CA PRO A 327 -7.80 -24.74 -9.45
C PRO A 327 -8.36 -25.87 -10.32
N LEU A 328 -9.68 -25.90 -10.51
CA LEU A 328 -10.33 -26.88 -11.38
C LEU A 328 -9.93 -26.65 -12.85
N ARG A 329 -9.90 -25.39 -13.30
CA ARG A 329 -9.46 -25.01 -14.66
C ARG A 329 -7.99 -25.31 -14.90
N MET A 330 -7.14 -25.11 -13.90
CA MET A 330 -5.69 -25.24 -14.00
C MET A 330 -5.20 -26.68 -13.87
N PHE A 331 -5.78 -27.47 -12.95
CA PHE A 331 -5.22 -28.77 -12.56
C PHE A 331 -6.02 -29.97 -13.06
N VAL A 332 -7.20 -29.79 -13.67
CA VAL A 332 -7.97 -30.87 -14.29
C VAL A 332 -7.94 -30.73 -15.81
N PRO A 333 -7.09 -31.49 -16.52
CA PRO A 333 -7.00 -31.43 -17.97
C PRO A 333 -8.33 -31.81 -18.62
N ILE A 334 -8.65 -31.17 -19.76
CA ILE A 334 -9.80 -31.45 -20.63
C ILE A 334 -11.16 -31.10 -19.99
N LEU A 335 -11.43 -31.53 -18.76
CA LEU A 335 -12.72 -31.35 -18.07
C LEU A 335 -12.75 -30.15 -17.11
N GLY A 336 -11.60 -29.54 -16.79
CA GLY A 336 -11.53 -28.43 -15.83
C GLY A 336 -12.43 -27.25 -16.20
N ASN A 337 -12.31 -26.72 -17.43
CA ASN A 337 -13.16 -25.62 -17.90
C ASN A 337 -14.65 -26.00 -17.95
N PRO A 338 -15.06 -27.12 -18.58
CA PRO A 338 -16.47 -27.54 -18.58
C PRO A 338 -17.07 -27.70 -17.18
N LEU A 339 -16.33 -28.30 -16.24
CA LEU A 339 -16.81 -28.48 -14.87
C LEU A 339 -16.88 -27.14 -14.12
N ALA A 340 -15.92 -26.25 -14.32
CA ALA A 340 -15.95 -24.92 -13.73
C ALA A 340 -17.14 -24.10 -14.26
N ASP A 341 -17.38 -24.13 -15.57
CA ASP A 341 -18.49 -23.39 -16.19
C ASP A 341 -19.85 -23.94 -15.79
N LEU A 342 -19.94 -25.25 -15.50
CA LEU A 342 -21.12 -25.89 -14.93
C LEU A 342 -21.38 -25.42 -13.48
N LEU A 343 -20.34 -25.33 -12.65
CA LEU A 343 -20.46 -25.00 -11.21
C LEU A 343 -20.61 -23.50 -10.95
N GLN A 344 -20.01 -22.66 -11.79
CA GLN A 344 -19.97 -21.22 -11.63
C GLN A 344 -21.33 -20.55 -11.39
N PRO A 345 -22.41 -20.82 -12.16
CA PRO A 345 -23.71 -20.17 -11.93
C PRO A 345 -24.33 -20.52 -10.57
N PHE A 346 -23.94 -21.65 -9.96
CA PHE A 346 -24.42 -22.05 -8.62
C PHE A 346 -23.57 -21.43 -7.51
N LEU A 347 -22.26 -21.36 -7.70
CA LEU A 347 -21.32 -20.91 -6.67
C LEU A 347 -21.17 -19.39 -6.64
N LYS A 348 -21.28 -18.70 -7.78
CA LYS A 348 -21.09 -17.25 -7.86
C LYS A 348 -22.04 -16.48 -6.93
N PRO A 349 -23.36 -16.75 -6.88
CA PRO A 349 -24.25 -16.07 -5.94
C PRO A 349 -23.88 -16.32 -4.47
N ILE A 350 -23.42 -17.54 -4.15
CA ILE A 350 -22.98 -17.90 -2.79
C ILE A 350 -21.72 -17.11 -2.41
N VAL A 351 -20.77 -16.97 -3.34
CA VAL A 351 -19.56 -16.15 -3.14
C VAL A 351 -19.93 -14.66 -3.05
N ASP A 352 -20.81 -14.15 -3.90
CA ASP A 352 -21.16 -12.72 -3.91
C ASP A 352 -21.84 -12.28 -2.60
N LEU A 353 -22.49 -13.20 -1.87
CA LEU A 353 -23.10 -12.89 -0.57
C LEU A 353 -22.11 -12.43 0.50
N GLY A 354 -20.85 -12.87 0.45
CA GLY A 354 -19.83 -12.41 1.40
C GLY A 354 -19.30 -11.00 1.13
N TYR A 355 -19.67 -10.41 -0.01
CA TYR A 355 -19.31 -9.04 -0.42
C TYR A 355 -20.45 -8.05 -0.22
N ALA A 356 -21.67 -8.53 0.03
CA ALA A 356 -22.83 -7.66 0.18
C ALA A 356 -22.80 -6.87 1.50
N PRO A 357 -23.23 -5.60 1.53
CA PRO A 357 -23.33 -4.83 2.76
C PRO A 357 -24.46 -5.37 3.67
N GLY A 358 -24.19 -5.51 4.98
CA GLY A 358 -25.16 -6.01 5.96
C GLY A 358 -24.50 -6.70 7.15
N PHE A 359 -25.29 -7.26 8.08
CA PHE A 359 -24.78 -8.21 9.07
C PHE A 359 -25.07 -9.60 8.52
N LEU A 360 -24.06 -10.49 8.49
CA LEU A 360 -24.06 -11.90 8.02
C LEU A 360 -25.28 -12.26 7.16
N PRO A 361 -25.15 -12.58 5.85
CA PRO A 361 -26.29 -12.96 5.02
C PRO A 361 -27.08 -14.00 5.80
N ALA A 362 -28.28 -13.60 6.26
CA ALA A 362 -28.99 -14.33 7.28
C ALA A 362 -28.98 -15.79 6.86
N LEU A 363 -28.59 -16.70 7.77
CA LEU A 363 -28.65 -18.16 7.59
C LEU A 363 -30.13 -18.56 7.45
N ASN A 364 -30.77 -18.07 6.39
CA ASN A 364 -32.13 -18.32 6.03
C ASN A 364 -32.04 -19.36 4.90
N PRO A 365 -32.37 -20.64 5.16
CA PRO A 365 -32.31 -21.68 4.14
C PRO A 365 -33.13 -21.35 2.87
N LEU A 366 -34.05 -20.37 2.95
CA LEU A 366 -34.81 -19.84 1.82
C LEU A 366 -33.98 -19.01 0.82
N SER A 367 -32.92 -18.30 1.26
CA SER A 367 -32.06 -17.53 0.34
C SER A 367 -31.18 -18.47 -0.48
N VAL A 368 -30.52 -19.43 0.18
CA VAL A 368 -29.69 -20.46 -0.47
C VAL A 368 -30.53 -21.30 -1.44
N ALA A 369 -31.74 -21.72 -1.07
CA ALA A 369 -32.64 -22.44 -1.97
C ALA A 369 -33.08 -21.58 -3.18
N GLY A 370 -33.32 -20.29 -2.98
CA GLY A 370 -33.61 -19.34 -4.06
C GLY A 370 -32.46 -19.20 -5.06
N TYR A 371 -31.22 -19.13 -4.59
CA TYR A 371 -30.04 -19.03 -5.46
C TYR A 371 -29.72 -20.35 -6.20
N VAL A 372 -29.90 -21.50 -5.54
CA VAL A 372 -29.79 -22.81 -6.20
C VAL A 372 -30.82 -22.95 -7.33
N SER A 373 -32.04 -22.41 -7.15
CA SER A 373 -33.07 -22.42 -8.20
C SER A 373 -32.70 -21.54 -9.41
N GLN A 374 -32.07 -20.39 -9.19
CA GLN A 374 -31.56 -19.52 -10.28
C GLN A 374 -30.36 -20.14 -11.01
N GLY A 375 -29.45 -20.77 -10.26
CA GLY A 375 -28.32 -21.51 -10.83
C GLY A 375 -28.78 -22.69 -11.69
N ALA A 376 -29.82 -23.42 -11.26
CA ALA A 376 -30.38 -24.54 -12.02
C ALA A 376 -30.92 -24.09 -13.39
N THR A 377 -31.62 -22.95 -13.47
CA THR A 377 -32.09 -22.42 -14.76
C THR A 377 -30.97 -22.01 -15.72
N ALA A 378 -29.83 -21.54 -15.21
CA ALA A 378 -28.68 -21.12 -16.03
C ALA A 378 -27.72 -22.28 -16.40
N GLY A 379 -27.59 -23.28 -15.51
CA GLY A 379 -26.71 -24.45 -15.73
C GLY A 379 -27.25 -25.45 -16.76
N ILE A 380 -28.58 -25.56 -16.90
CA ILE A 380 -29.21 -26.51 -17.84
C ILE A 380 -28.98 -26.10 -19.32
N SER A 381 -28.69 -24.82 -19.60
CA SER A 381 -28.41 -24.33 -20.95
C SER A 381 -26.97 -24.58 -21.47
N ASN A 382 -26.06 -25.11 -20.65
CA ASN A 382 -24.67 -25.37 -21.05
C ASN A 382 -24.45 -26.88 -21.25
N PRO A 383 -24.47 -27.42 -22.48
CA PRO A 383 -24.47 -28.86 -22.67
C PRO A 383 -23.07 -29.43 -22.42
N LEU A 384 -22.94 -30.21 -21.33
CA LEU A 384 -21.85 -31.18 -21.07
C LEU A 384 -21.60 -32.16 -22.25
N ILE A 385 -22.47 -32.16 -23.26
CA ILE A 385 -22.46 -33.08 -24.41
C ILE A 385 -21.34 -32.75 -25.41
N SER A 386 -20.77 -31.55 -25.42
CA SER A 386 -19.72 -31.18 -26.39
C SER A 386 -18.31 -31.69 -26.03
N ALA A 387 -18.09 -32.18 -24.81
CA ALA A 387 -16.76 -32.53 -24.29
C ALA A 387 -16.50 -34.05 -24.17
N LEU A 388 -17.45 -34.91 -24.53
CA LEU A 388 -17.22 -36.36 -24.59
C LEU A 388 -16.72 -36.73 -26.01
N PRO A 389 -15.59 -37.46 -26.15
CA PRO A 389 -15.25 -38.04 -27.45
C PRO A 389 -16.38 -38.97 -27.89
N PRO A 390 -16.67 -39.09 -29.20
CA PRO A 390 -17.71 -39.97 -29.69
C PRO A 390 -17.45 -41.39 -29.19
N LEU A 391 -18.43 -41.97 -28.50
CA LEU A 391 -18.42 -43.38 -28.16
C LEU A 391 -18.22 -44.17 -29.45
N ALA A 392 -17.08 -44.85 -29.58
CA ALA A 392 -16.86 -45.81 -30.63
C ALA A 392 -18.01 -46.82 -30.59
N SER A 393 -18.84 -46.82 -31.62
CA SER A 393 -19.90 -47.80 -31.79
C SER A 393 -19.25 -49.15 -32.05
N ASN A 394 -19.06 -49.94 -30.99
CA ASN A 394 -18.87 -51.37 -31.12
C ASN A 394 -20.18 -51.98 -31.60
N ALA A 395 -20.38 -51.97 -32.92
CA ALA A 395 -21.42 -52.73 -33.59
C ALA A 395 -21.07 -54.22 -33.47
N VAL A 396 -21.72 -54.90 -32.53
CA VAL A 396 -21.85 -56.35 -32.54
C VAL A 396 -23.12 -56.69 -33.32
N ALA A 397 -22.89 -57.28 -34.51
CA ALA A 397 -23.65 -58.30 -35.22
C ALA A 397 -25.16 -58.13 -35.47
N SER A 398 -25.59 -58.22 -36.74
CA SER A 398 -26.08 -59.47 -37.37
C SER A 398 -26.95 -59.22 -38.61
N GLY A 399 -26.76 -60.04 -39.67
CA GLY A 399 -27.82 -60.35 -40.64
C GLY A 399 -27.48 -60.23 -42.13
N PHE A 400 -27.15 -61.38 -42.73
CA PHE A 400 -26.98 -61.73 -44.16
C PHE A 400 -25.63 -61.44 -44.85
#